data_AF-A0A7C9CQI6-F1
#
_entry.id   AF-A0A7C9CQI6-F1
#
_cell.length_a   1.000
_cell.length_b   1.000
_cell.length_c   1.000
_cell.angle_alpha   90.00
_cell.angle_beta   90.00
_cell.angle_gamma   90.00
#
_symmetry.space_group_name_H-M   'P 1'
#
loop_
_entity.id
_entity.type
_entity.pdbx_description
1 polymer ?
#
loop_
_entity_poly.entity_id
_entity_poly.type
_entity_poly.pdbx_seq_one_letter_code
_entity_poly.pdbx_strand_id
1 'polypeptide(L)'
;ITEDSSIWVYALLLAVLFQDREIIRANATMKSIPVLSNLLRSEEPANRYFAAQALASLVCNGSRGTLLSVANSGAPGGLINLLGCADEDIYDLLKLSEEFSLVRYPEQVALERLFRVDDIRVGATSRKTIPALVDLLKPIPDRPGAPFLALGLLTQLAKDCPSNKMVMVESGALEAVTKYLSLGPQDATEAAATDLLGLLFSSPEICRHESAFGAVTQLVAVLRLGGRGARFSAAKALESLFSSD
;
A
#
# COMPACT_ATOMS: atom_id res chain seq x y z
N ILE A 1 2.87 31.23 21.36
CA ILE A 1 3.15 29.80 21.05
C ILE A 1 1.89 29.29 20.37
N THR A 2 1.89 29.24 19.05
CA THR A 2 0.73 28.83 18.26
C THR A 2 0.48 27.33 18.48
N GLU A 3 -0.76 26.97 18.82
CA GLU A 3 -1.17 25.61 19.25
C GLU A 3 -0.77 24.51 18.23
N ASP A 4 -0.69 24.86 16.94
CA ASP A 4 -0.29 23.95 15.85
C ASP A 4 1.17 23.48 15.90
N SER A 5 2.07 24.26 16.54
CA SER A 5 3.51 23.93 16.62
C SER A 5 3.82 22.69 17.46
N SER A 6 2.84 22.14 18.19
CA SER A 6 3.06 21.07 19.18
C SER A 6 2.29 19.77 18.91
N ILE A 7 1.40 19.73 17.90
CA ILE A 7 0.51 18.59 17.67
C ILE A 7 1.31 17.31 17.33
N TRP A 8 2.33 17.44 16.48
CA TRP A 8 3.20 16.33 16.11
C TRP A 8 3.98 15.75 17.31
N VAL A 9 4.28 16.55 18.34
CA VAL A 9 4.95 16.09 19.56
C VAL A 9 4.03 15.14 20.34
N TYR A 10 2.74 15.44 20.43
CA TYR A 10 1.77 14.51 21.02
C TYR A 10 1.62 13.23 20.19
N ALA A 11 1.62 13.34 18.86
CA ALA A 11 1.57 12.17 17.99
C ALA A 11 2.83 11.29 18.13
N LEU A 12 4.01 11.91 18.26
CA LEU A 12 5.27 11.24 18.56
C LEU A 12 5.22 10.53 19.92
N LEU A 13 4.76 11.22 20.97
CA LEU A 13 4.59 10.62 22.28
C LEU A 13 3.66 9.41 22.22
N LEU A 14 2.52 9.51 21.53
CA LEU A 14 1.62 8.39 21.32
C LEU A 14 2.30 7.25 20.55
N ALA A 15 3.11 7.54 19.54
CA ALA A 15 3.85 6.51 18.81
C ALA A 15 4.79 5.71 19.71
N VAL A 16 5.52 6.39 20.60
CA VAL A 16 6.39 5.75 21.60
C VAL A 16 5.57 4.93 22.61
N LEU A 17 4.49 5.50 23.14
CA LEU A 17 3.63 4.81 24.11
C LEU A 17 2.95 3.56 23.50
N PHE A 18 2.59 3.60 22.22
CA PHE A 18 2.01 2.46 21.51
C PHE A 18 3.04 1.40 21.10
N GLN A 19 4.31 1.53 21.48
CA GLN A 19 5.24 0.39 21.48
C GLN A 19 4.94 -0.58 22.64
N ASP A 20 4.32 -0.10 23.73
CA ASP A 20 3.95 -0.92 24.88
C ASP A 20 2.55 -1.54 24.71
N ARG A 21 2.50 -2.88 24.76
CA ARG A 21 1.26 -3.66 24.61
C ARG A 21 0.25 -3.41 25.72
N GLU A 22 0.68 -3.12 26.95
CA GLU A 22 -0.23 -2.87 28.07
C GLU A 22 -0.95 -1.52 27.89
N ILE A 23 -0.26 -0.53 27.33
CA ILE A 23 -0.86 0.77 27.00
C ILE A 23 -1.88 0.61 25.88
N ILE A 24 -1.60 -0.19 24.85
CA ILE A 24 -2.52 -0.38 23.73
C ILE A 24 -3.82 -1.05 24.16
N ARG A 25 -3.78 -1.92 25.17
CA ARG A 25 -4.97 -2.58 25.72
C ARG A 25 -5.88 -1.63 26.49
N ALA A 26 -5.39 -0.46 26.89
CA ALA A 26 -6.22 0.53 27.57
C ALA A 26 -7.33 1.05 26.63
N ASN A 27 -8.56 1.14 27.13
CA ASN A 27 -9.71 1.62 26.36
C ASN A 27 -9.53 3.05 25.80
N ALA A 28 -8.69 3.86 26.45
CA ALA A 28 -8.36 5.21 25.99
C ALA A 28 -7.68 5.21 24.60
N THR A 29 -6.93 4.16 24.27
CA THR A 29 -6.22 4.01 22.99
C THR A 29 -7.17 4.01 21.80
N MET A 30 -8.36 3.42 21.93
CA MET A 30 -9.33 3.38 20.83
C MET A 30 -9.85 4.77 20.46
N LYS A 31 -9.84 5.72 21.40
CA LYS A 31 -10.30 7.09 21.19
C LYS A 31 -9.28 7.94 20.42
N SER A 32 -8.00 7.56 20.40
CA SER A 32 -6.99 8.29 19.63
C SER A 32 -7.03 7.96 18.14
N ILE A 33 -7.54 6.78 17.76
CA ILE A 33 -7.52 6.30 16.36
C ILE A 33 -8.18 7.29 15.38
N PRO A 34 -9.41 7.82 15.63
CA PRO A 34 -10.03 8.79 14.72
C PRO A 34 -9.26 10.11 14.65
N VAL A 35 -8.68 10.56 15.77
CA VAL A 35 -7.87 11.79 15.84
C VAL A 35 -6.61 11.63 14.98
N LEU A 36 -5.89 10.52 15.14
CA LEU A 36 -4.71 10.19 14.34
C LEU A 36 -5.07 10.04 12.86
N SER A 37 -6.20 9.41 12.54
CA SER A 37 -6.67 9.29 11.15
C SER A 37 -6.99 10.64 10.51
N ASN A 38 -7.49 11.61 11.28
CA ASN A 38 -7.71 12.96 10.79
C ASN A 38 -6.39 13.72 10.62
N LEU A 39 -5.42 13.48 11.52
CA LEU A 39 -4.11 14.13 11.48
C LEU A 39 -3.28 13.73 10.25
N LEU A 40 -3.53 12.56 9.65
CA LEU A 40 -2.97 12.16 8.35
C LEU A 40 -3.34 13.09 7.19
N ARG A 41 -4.34 13.97 7.36
CA ARG A 41 -4.76 14.96 6.36
C ARG A 41 -4.25 16.37 6.66
N SER A 42 -3.41 16.54 7.68
CA SER A 42 -2.81 17.83 8.03
C SER A 42 -1.87 18.31 6.91
N GLU A 43 -1.80 19.63 6.71
CA GLU A 43 -0.84 20.22 5.77
C GLU A 43 0.61 20.02 6.24
N GLU A 44 0.81 20.03 7.57
CA GLU A 44 2.10 19.85 8.22
C GLU A 44 2.65 18.42 8.03
N PRO A 45 3.84 18.25 7.43
CA PRO A 45 4.42 16.92 7.17
C PRO A 45 4.75 16.17 8.46
N ALA A 46 5.22 16.87 9.51
CA ALA A 46 5.51 16.29 10.80
C ALA A 46 4.26 15.68 11.46
N ASN A 47 3.12 16.37 11.37
CA ASN A 47 1.84 15.88 11.88
C ASN A 47 1.44 14.57 11.18
N ARG A 48 1.53 14.54 9.84
CA ARG A 48 1.20 13.35 9.04
C ARG A 48 2.13 12.18 9.36
N TYR A 49 3.43 12.43 9.42
CA TYR A 49 4.44 11.40 9.67
C TYR A 49 4.27 10.77 11.06
N PHE A 50 4.17 11.58 12.12
CA PHE A 50 4.03 11.04 13.47
C PHE A 50 2.62 10.48 13.75
N ALA A 51 1.59 10.94 13.05
CA ALA A 51 0.29 10.26 13.05
C ALA A 51 0.41 8.85 12.45
N ALA A 52 1.12 8.71 11.32
CA ALA A 52 1.41 7.43 10.71
C ALA A 52 2.23 6.53 11.65
N GLN A 53 3.23 7.07 12.35
CA GLN A 53 4.02 6.33 13.35
C GLN A 53 3.17 5.76 14.48
N ALA A 54 2.25 6.57 15.02
CA ALA A 54 1.35 6.12 16.08
C ALA A 54 0.42 5.01 15.58
N LEU A 55 -0.13 5.14 14.38
CA LEU A 55 -0.96 4.11 13.76
C LEU A 55 -0.16 2.84 13.42
N ALA A 56 1.08 2.97 12.95
CA ALA A 56 1.96 1.83 12.69
C ALA A 56 2.26 1.05 13.97
N SER A 57 2.56 1.76 15.06
CA SER A 57 2.79 1.16 16.38
C SER A 57 1.55 0.43 16.89
N LEU A 58 0.36 1.04 16.75
CA LEU A 58 -0.92 0.38 17.08
C LEU A 58 -1.18 -0.88 16.27
N VAL A 59 -0.91 -0.85 14.97
CA VAL A 59 -1.14 -2.00 14.09
C VAL A 59 -0.11 -3.11 14.32
N CYS A 60 1.13 -2.76 14.70
CA CYS A 60 2.18 -3.75 14.96
C CYS A 60 1.99 -4.46 16.30
N ASN A 61 1.50 -3.76 17.32
CA ASN A 61 1.42 -4.25 18.70
C ASN A 61 -0.02 -4.52 19.19
N GLY A 62 -1.01 -4.08 18.42
CA GLY A 62 -2.42 -4.17 18.79
C GLY A 62 -3.07 -5.53 18.54
N SER A 63 -4.28 -5.67 19.10
CA SER A 63 -5.13 -6.84 18.89
C SER A 63 -5.80 -6.80 17.52
N ARG A 64 -6.41 -7.92 17.08
CA ARG A 64 -7.26 -7.94 15.87
C ARG A 64 -8.32 -6.83 15.90
N GLY A 65 -8.92 -6.56 17.07
CA GLY A 65 -9.89 -5.48 17.24
C GLY A 65 -9.29 -4.09 17.00
N THR A 66 -8.07 -3.86 17.46
CA THR A 66 -7.33 -2.61 17.21
C THR A 66 -7.08 -2.42 15.72
N LEU A 67 -6.60 -3.46 15.02
CA LEU A 67 -6.36 -3.41 13.57
C LEU A 67 -7.65 -3.12 12.80
N LEU A 68 -8.76 -3.75 13.17
CA LEU A 68 -10.08 -3.49 12.57
C LEU A 68 -10.53 -2.05 12.79
N SER A 69 -10.32 -1.48 13.97
CA SER A 69 -10.68 -0.09 14.23
C SER A 69 -9.82 0.90 13.46
N VAL A 70 -8.52 0.64 13.31
CA VAL A 70 -7.64 1.44 12.44
C VAL A 70 -8.07 1.32 10.97
N ALA A 71 -8.40 0.12 10.49
CA ALA A 71 -8.86 -0.09 9.13
C ALA A 71 -10.17 0.65 8.82
N ASN A 72 -11.07 0.78 9.81
CA ASN A 72 -12.38 1.41 9.66
C ASN A 72 -12.38 2.92 9.96
N SER A 73 -11.29 3.50 10.46
CA SER A 73 -11.23 4.92 10.80
C SER A 73 -10.99 5.85 9.61
N GLY A 74 -10.64 5.29 8.45
CA GLY A 74 -10.19 6.04 7.28
C GLY A 74 -8.67 6.24 7.23
N ALA A 75 -7.93 5.71 8.21
CA ALA A 75 -6.47 5.79 8.25
C ALA A 75 -5.79 5.22 6.99
N PRO A 76 -6.22 4.07 6.42
CA PRO A 76 -5.58 3.51 5.23
C PRO A 76 -5.47 4.48 4.05
N GLY A 77 -6.51 5.28 3.79
CA GLY A 77 -6.47 6.29 2.72
C GLY A 77 -5.45 7.40 3.00
N GLY A 78 -5.35 7.86 4.25
CA GLY A 78 -4.34 8.85 4.65
C GLY A 78 -2.91 8.30 4.58
N LEU A 79 -2.71 7.03 4.96
CA LEU A 79 -1.41 6.35 4.87
C LEU A 79 -0.97 6.17 3.41
N ILE A 80 -1.90 5.82 2.52
CA ILE A 80 -1.61 5.69 1.07
C ILE A 80 -1.06 7.00 0.50
N ASN A 81 -1.56 8.16 0.96
CA ASN A 81 -1.08 9.45 0.49
C ASN A 81 0.37 9.77 0.90
N LEU A 82 0.94 9.03 1.87
CA LEU A 82 2.32 9.20 2.33
C LEU A 82 3.31 8.27 1.62
N LEU A 83 2.83 7.30 0.85
CA LEU A 83 3.69 6.31 0.20
C LEU A 83 4.64 6.98 -0.79
N GLY A 84 5.92 6.60 -0.71
CA GLY A 84 6.91 6.89 -1.74
C GLY A 84 7.49 8.30 -1.73
N CYS A 85 7.27 9.09 -0.66
CA CYS A 85 8.00 10.34 -0.43
C CYS A 85 9.51 10.11 -0.42
N ALA A 86 10.29 11.07 -0.92
CA ALA A 86 11.74 10.96 -0.93
C ALA A 86 12.28 11.13 0.50
N ASP A 87 13.33 10.38 0.85
CA ASP A 87 13.97 10.47 2.16
C ASP A 87 14.50 11.89 2.46
N GLU A 88 14.89 12.64 1.42
CA GLU A 88 15.35 14.03 1.54
C GLU A 88 14.26 14.96 2.07
N ASP A 89 12.99 14.73 1.72
CA ASP A 89 11.85 15.55 2.15
C ASP A 89 11.50 15.36 3.63
N ILE A 90 11.90 14.22 4.21
CA ILE A 90 11.55 13.82 5.58
C ILE A 90 12.77 13.51 6.45
N TYR A 91 13.97 13.94 6.03
CA TYR A 91 15.24 13.56 6.67
C TYR A 91 15.26 13.78 8.19
N ASP A 92 14.85 14.95 8.67
CA ASP A 92 14.82 15.26 10.10
C ASP A 92 13.82 14.37 10.87
N LEU A 93 12.70 14.03 10.24
CA LEU A 93 11.68 13.15 10.81
C LEU A 93 12.16 11.70 10.88
N LEU A 94 12.91 11.25 9.87
CA LEU A 94 13.57 9.94 9.86
C LEU A 94 14.57 9.83 11.02
N LYS A 95 15.41 10.85 11.21
CA LYS A 95 16.38 10.87 12.31
C LYS A 95 15.70 10.80 13.67
N LEU A 96 14.64 11.58 13.88
CA LEU A 96 13.84 11.52 15.11
C LEU A 96 13.23 10.12 15.30
N SER A 97 12.69 9.51 14.23
CA SER A 97 12.12 8.16 14.33
C SER A 97 13.15 7.14 14.83
N GLU A 98 14.40 7.22 14.35
CA GLU A 98 15.49 6.35 14.77
C GLU A 98 15.87 6.56 16.24
N GLU A 99 15.92 7.81 16.71
CA GLU A 99 16.19 8.16 18.12
C GLU A 99 15.16 7.53 19.08
N PHE A 100 13.91 7.41 18.65
CA PHE A 100 12.82 6.82 19.44
C PHE A 100 12.54 5.34 19.11
N SER A 101 13.42 4.67 18.36
CA SER A 101 13.25 3.26 17.94
C SER A 101 11.93 2.99 17.19
N LEU A 102 11.45 3.99 16.45
CA LEU A 102 10.26 3.89 15.60
C LEU A 102 10.63 3.34 14.22
N VAL A 103 9.62 2.96 13.44
CA VAL A 103 9.83 2.38 12.09
C VAL A 103 10.13 3.47 11.07
N ARG A 104 11.02 3.21 10.11
CA ARG A 104 11.43 4.22 9.12
C ARG A 104 10.27 4.68 8.20
N TYR A 105 9.51 3.72 7.67
CA TYR A 105 8.39 3.93 6.73
C TYR A 105 7.07 3.47 7.38
N PRO A 106 6.48 4.27 8.29
CA PRO A 106 5.32 3.86 9.07
C PRO A 106 4.09 3.53 8.23
N GLU A 107 3.85 4.26 7.15
CA GLU A 107 2.76 4.04 6.22
C GLU A 107 2.84 2.69 5.52
N GLN A 108 4.03 2.29 5.06
CA GLN A 108 4.25 0.98 4.46
C GLN A 108 4.01 -0.13 5.48
N VAL A 109 4.63 -0.02 6.66
CA VAL A 109 4.49 -1.02 7.73
C VAL A 109 3.04 -1.19 8.15
N ALA A 110 2.32 -0.08 8.36
CA ALA A 110 0.91 -0.09 8.76
C ALA A 110 0.03 -0.74 7.68
N LEU A 111 0.15 -0.31 6.41
CA LEU A 111 -0.67 -0.84 5.32
C LEU A 111 -0.41 -2.32 5.05
N GLU A 112 0.85 -2.75 5.03
CA GLU A 112 1.20 -4.17 4.87
C GLU A 112 0.57 -5.02 5.97
N ARG A 113 0.64 -4.57 7.22
CA ARG A 113 0.08 -5.28 8.37
C ARG A 113 -1.44 -5.32 8.34
N LEU A 114 -2.10 -4.20 8.02
CA LEU A 114 -3.56 -4.13 7.92
C LEU A 114 -4.08 -5.06 6.82
N PHE A 115 -3.50 -5.02 5.63
CA PHE A 115 -3.94 -5.83 4.49
C PHE A 115 -3.56 -7.32 4.60
N ARG A 116 -2.73 -7.72 5.59
CA ARG A 116 -2.49 -9.14 5.90
C ARG A 116 -3.64 -9.77 6.68
N VAL A 117 -4.46 -8.97 7.37
CA VAL A 117 -5.61 -9.48 8.10
C VAL A 117 -6.74 -9.78 7.12
N ASP A 118 -7.20 -11.03 7.10
CA ASP A 118 -8.22 -11.48 6.13
C ASP A 118 -9.49 -10.61 6.16
N ASP A 119 -10.04 -10.30 7.34
CA ASP A 119 -11.24 -9.45 7.49
C ASP A 119 -11.09 -8.07 6.83
N ILE A 120 -9.87 -7.51 6.86
CA ILE A 120 -9.57 -6.21 6.28
C ILE A 120 -9.33 -6.39 4.77
N ARG A 121 -8.57 -7.42 4.38
CA ARG A 121 -8.27 -7.74 2.98
C ARG A 121 -9.54 -7.99 2.18
N VAL A 122 -10.49 -8.78 2.68
CA VAL A 122 -11.76 -9.08 2.00
C VAL A 122 -12.87 -8.07 2.33
N GLY A 123 -12.59 -7.14 3.24
CA GLY A 123 -13.55 -6.19 3.79
C GLY A 123 -13.83 -4.98 2.89
N ALA A 124 -14.66 -4.07 3.38
CA ALA A 124 -14.97 -2.83 2.66
C ALA A 124 -13.78 -1.86 2.60
N THR A 125 -12.88 -1.90 3.58
CA THR A 125 -11.70 -1.03 3.64
C THR A 125 -10.79 -1.24 2.44
N SER A 126 -10.43 -2.48 2.12
CA SER A 126 -9.58 -2.79 0.96
C SER A 126 -10.20 -2.29 -0.34
N ARG A 127 -11.48 -2.58 -0.58
CA ARG A 127 -12.23 -2.13 -1.77
C ARG A 127 -12.24 -0.61 -1.92
N LYS A 128 -12.35 0.13 -0.82
CA LYS A 128 -12.28 1.61 -0.83
C LYS A 128 -10.87 2.14 -1.12
N THR A 129 -9.83 1.40 -0.74
CA THR A 129 -8.43 1.81 -0.94
C THR A 129 -7.84 1.41 -2.30
N ILE A 130 -8.37 0.36 -2.94
CA ILE A 130 -7.86 -0.12 -4.24
C ILE A 130 -7.80 1.01 -5.30
N PRO A 131 -8.86 1.82 -5.51
CA PRO A 131 -8.78 2.90 -6.49
C PRO A 131 -7.64 3.89 -6.21
N ALA A 132 -7.38 4.22 -4.94
CA ALA A 132 -6.30 5.13 -4.57
C ALA A 132 -4.91 4.50 -4.81
N LEU A 133 -4.74 3.20 -4.55
CA LEU A 133 -3.51 2.47 -4.87
C LEU A 133 -3.29 2.38 -6.38
N VAL A 134 -4.34 2.17 -7.17
CA VAL A 134 -4.25 2.16 -8.64
C VAL A 134 -3.90 3.54 -9.17
N ASP A 135 -4.41 4.62 -8.57
CA ASP A 135 -4.04 5.99 -8.96
C ASP A 135 -2.56 6.31 -8.69
N LEU A 136 -1.97 5.75 -7.62
CA LEU A 136 -0.52 5.85 -7.35
C LEU A 136 0.37 5.13 -8.37
N LEU A 137 -0.19 4.30 -9.25
CA LEU A 137 0.53 3.74 -10.41
C LEU A 137 0.66 4.73 -11.57
N LYS A 138 0.19 5.97 -11.41
CA LYS A 138 0.57 7.05 -12.32
C LYS A 138 1.87 7.66 -11.80
N PRO A 139 2.89 7.90 -12.63
CA PRO A 139 4.12 8.53 -12.17
C PRO A 139 3.85 9.85 -11.44
N ILE A 140 4.35 9.97 -10.22
CA ILE A 140 4.25 11.18 -9.39
C ILE A 140 5.67 11.70 -9.18
N PRO A 141 6.04 12.86 -9.75
CA PRO A 141 7.40 13.39 -9.68
C PRO A 141 7.95 13.47 -8.26
N ASP A 142 7.12 13.91 -7.31
CA ASP A 142 7.51 14.10 -5.91
C ASP A 142 7.51 12.79 -5.10
N ARG A 143 7.02 11.68 -5.67
CA ARG A 143 6.90 10.39 -4.99
C ARG A 143 7.35 9.23 -5.89
N PRO A 144 8.64 9.18 -6.29
CA PRO A 144 9.13 8.21 -7.25
C PRO A 144 9.01 6.75 -6.76
N GLY A 145 9.00 6.52 -5.44
CA GLY A 145 8.83 5.18 -4.85
C GLY A 145 7.38 4.69 -4.80
N ALA A 146 6.39 5.57 -5.00
CA ALA A 146 4.97 5.25 -4.78
C ALA A 146 4.45 4.12 -5.69
N PRO A 147 4.77 4.07 -7.01
CA PRO A 147 4.27 3.00 -7.87
C PRO A 147 4.73 1.61 -7.43
N PHE A 148 6.01 1.44 -7.08
CA PHE A 148 6.55 0.16 -6.63
C PHE A 148 5.85 -0.33 -5.34
N LEU A 149 5.67 0.56 -4.37
CA LEU A 149 4.97 0.24 -3.12
C LEU A 149 3.49 -0.09 -3.36
N ALA A 150 2.83 0.66 -4.25
CA ALA A 150 1.43 0.42 -4.62
C ALA A 150 1.25 -0.96 -5.28
N LEU A 151 2.15 -1.36 -6.20
CA LEU A 151 2.15 -2.70 -6.80
C LEU A 151 2.24 -3.81 -5.74
N GLY A 152 3.12 -3.65 -4.74
CA GLY A 152 3.25 -4.61 -3.64
C GLY A 152 1.97 -4.75 -2.81
N LEU A 153 1.35 -3.62 -2.45
CA LEU A 153 0.09 -3.62 -1.69
C LEU A 153 -1.09 -4.19 -2.50
N LEU A 154 -1.18 -3.84 -3.79
CA LEU A 154 -2.18 -4.41 -4.70
C LEU A 154 -2.01 -5.93 -4.86
N THR A 155 -0.77 -6.41 -5.01
CA THR A 155 -0.44 -7.84 -5.04
C THR A 155 -0.93 -8.56 -3.78
N GLN A 156 -0.70 -7.95 -2.61
CA GLN A 156 -1.17 -8.50 -1.33
C GLN A 156 -2.70 -8.52 -1.24
N LEU A 157 -3.37 -7.49 -1.71
CA LEU A 157 -4.84 -7.40 -1.73
C LEU A 157 -5.50 -8.35 -2.74
N ALA A 158 -4.83 -8.64 -3.86
CA ALA A 158 -5.32 -9.53 -4.92
C ALA A 158 -5.23 -11.01 -4.54
N LYS A 159 -4.27 -11.36 -3.67
CA LYS A 159 -4.00 -12.74 -3.28
C LYS A 159 -5.24 -13.38 -2.64
N ASP A 160 -5.65 -14.51 -3.22
CA ASP A 160 -6.79 -15.33 -2.77
C ASP A 160 -8.10 -14.53 -2.59
N CYS A 161 -8.28 -13.43 -3.34
CA CYS A 161 -9.45 -12.55 -3.21
C CYS A 161 -10.02 -12.11 -4.57
N PRO A 162 -10.90 -12.91 -5.20
CA PRO A 162 -11.50 -12.59 -6.50
C PRO A 162 -12.20 -11.23 -6.55
N SER A 163 -12.91 -10.86 -5.48
CA SER A 163 -13.59 -9.56 -5.39
C SER A 163 -12.63 -8.38 -5.49
N ASN A 164 -11.45 -8.46 -4.88
CA ASN A 164 -10.46 -7.39 -4.96
C ASN A 164 -9.84 -7.32 -6.35
N LYS A 165 -9.58 -8.47 -6.99
CA LYS A 165 -9.07 -8.49 -8.37
C LYS A 165 -10.03 -7.79 -9.33
N MET A 166 -11.33 -8.02 -9.20
CA MET A 166 -12.34 -7.33 -10.01
C MET A 166 -12.34 -5.82 -9.75
N VAL A 167 -12.34 -5.38 -8.49
CA VAL A 167 -12.29 -3.95 -8.15
C VAL A 167 -11.02 -3.29 -8.70
N MET A 168 -9.88 -4.01 -8.74
CA MET A 168 -8.65 -3.50 -9.37
C MET A 168 -8.83 -3.28 -10.87
N VAL A 169 -9.40 -4.24 -11.58
CA VAL A 169 -9.67 -4.13 -13.02
C VAL A 169 -10.65 -2.98 -13.30
N GLU A 170 -11.74 -2.88 -12.55
CA GLU A 170 -12.71 -1.78 -12.65
C GLU A 170 -12.09 -0.41 -12.35
N SER A 171 -11.03 -0.37 -11.54
CA SER A 171 -10.27 0.86 -11.23
C SER A 171 -9.21 1.20 -12.29
N GLY A 172 -9.06 0.39 -13.34
CA GLY A 172 -8.08 0.59 -14.42
C GLY A 172 -6.67 0.07 -14.11
N ALA A 173 -6.54 -0.94 -13.25
CA ALA A 173 -5.23 -1.48 -12.89
C ALA A 173 -4.48 -2.08 -14.09
N LEU A 174 -5.18 -2.72 -15.04
CA LEU A 174 -4.53 -3.35 -16.20
C LEU A 174 -3.83 -2.31 -17.07
N GLU A 175 -4.49 -1.19 -17.36
CA GLU A 175 -3.96 -0.08 -18.14
C GLU A 175 -2.86 0.70 -17.41
N ALA A 176 -2.95 0.79 -16.08
CA ALA A 176 -1.93 1.44 -15.28
C ALA A 176 -0.64 0.61 -15.24
N VAL A 177 -0.76 -0.71 -15.02
CA VAL A 177 0.38 -1.63 -14.87
C VAL A 177 1.13 -1.84 -16.19
N THR A 178 0.43 -1.86 -17.33
CA THR A 178 1.08 -2.07 -18.64
C THR A 178 2.12 -1.03 -19.00
N LYS A 179 2.00 0.19 -18.47
CA LYS A 179 2.98 1.27 -18.67
C LYS A 179 4.36 0.94 -18.09
N TYR A 180 4.39 0.13 -17.03
CA TYR A 180 5.64 -0.28 -16.38
C TYR A 180 6.32 -1.45 -17.08
N LEU A 181 5.60 -2.19 -17.91
CA LEU A 181 6.16 -3.30 -18.71
C LEU A 181 6.93 -2.82 -19.95
N SER A 182 6.79 -1.54 -20.31
CA SER A 182 7.52 -0.92 -21.43
C SER A 182 8.81 -0.20 -21.03
N LEU A 183 9.15 -0.14 -19.73
CA LEU A 183 10.23 0.72 -19.22
C LEU A 183 11.62 0.05 -19.20
N GLY A 184 11.69 -1.27 -19.38
CA GLY A 184 12.94 -1.98 -19.70
C GLY A 184 13.31 -3.09 -18.71
N PRO A 185 14.02 -4.12 -19.19
CA PRO A 185 14.05 -5.49 -18.64
C PRO A 185 14.76 -5.71 -17.29
N GLN A 186 15.07 -4.67 -16.53
CA GLN A 186 15.82 -4.80 -15.26
C GLN A 186 15.24 -3.96 -14.12
N ASP A 187 14.05 -3.41 -14.29
CA ASP A 187 13.38 -2.66 -13.24
C ASP A 187 12.65 -3.61 -12.26
N ALA A 188 12.88 -3.41 -10.96
CA ALA A 188 12.12 -4.09 -9.91
C ALA A 188 10.61 -3.80 -10.04
N THR A 189 10.27 -2.63 -10.59
CA THR A 189 8.89 -2.23 -10.90
C THR A 189 8.29 -3.06 -12.04
N GLU A 190 9.05 -3.40 -13.09
CA GLU A 190 8.59 -4.31 -14.16
C GLU A 190 8.26 -5.69 -13.58
N ALA A 191 9.12 -6.22 -12.71
CA ALA A 191 8.89 -7.51 -12.06
C ALA A 191 7.62 -7.49 -11.19
N ALA A 192 7.47 -6.49 -10.32
CA ALA A 192 6.28 -6.34 -9.48
C ALA A 192 4.99 -6.13 -10.30
N ALA A 193 5.06 -5.37 -11.40
CA ALA A 193 3.98 -5.19 -12.35
C ALA A 193 3.55 -6.52 -13.00
N THR A 194 4.54 -7.31 -13.43
CA THR A 194 4.32 -8.62 -14.04
C THR A 194 3.69 -9.60 -13.04
N ASP A 195 4.15 -9.60 -11.79
CA ASP A 195 3.59 -10.44 -10.72
C ASP A 195 2.12 -10.13 -10.45
N LEU A 196 1.76 -8.84 -10.38
CA LEU A 196 0.37 -8.43 -10.20
C LEU A 196 -0.50 -8.88 -11.38
N LEU A 197 -0.05 -8.71 -12.62
CA LEU A 197 -0.78 -9.20 -13.80
C LEU A 197 -0.98 -10.71 -13.78
N GLY A 198 0.03 -11.48 -13.38
CA GLY A 198 -0.11 -12.93 -13.23
C GLY A 198 -1.17 -13.32 -12.21
N LEU A 199 -1.26 -12.58 -11.08
CA LEU A 199 -2.32 -12.80 -10.10
C LEU A 199 -3.70 -12.40 -10.64
N LEU A 200 -3.82 -11.32 -11.40
CA LEU A 200 -5.08 -10.90 -12.01
C LEU A 200 -5.57 -11.91 -13.05
N PHE A 201 -4.68 -12.39 -13.93
CA PHE A 201 -4.98 -13.39 -14.96
C PHE A 201 -5.14 -14.83 -14.46
N SER A 202 -5.02 -15.07 -13.16
CA SER A 202 -5.55 -16.31 -12.57
C SER A 202 -7.08 -16.29 -12.40
N SER A 203 -7.75 -15.18 -12.74
CA SER A 203 -9.21 -15.10 -12.79
C SER A 203 -9.71 -15.19 -14.24
N PRO A 204 -10.53 -16.20 -14.60
CA PRO A 204 -11.03 -16.36 -15.97
C PRO A 204 -11.90 -15.17 -16.42
N GLU A 205 -12.63 -14.54 -15.48
CA GLU A 205 -13.44 -13.35 -15.75
C GLU A 205 -12.57 -12.17 -16.21
N ILE A 206 -11.38 -12.01 -15.62
CA ILE A 206 -10.45 -10.93 -15.95
C ILE A 206 -9.77 -11.20 -17.29
N CYS A 207 -9.46 -12.47 -17.60
CA CYS A 207 -8.88 -12.85 -18.89
C CYS A 207 -9.79 -12.48 -20.08
N ARG A 208 -11.12 -12.45 -19.86
CA ARG A 208 -12.12 -12.08 -20.88
C ARG A 208 -12.45 -10.58 -20.90
N HIS A 209 -11.87 -9.79 -19.99
CA HIS A 209 -12.08 -8.35 -19.93
C HIS A 209 -11.39 -7.65 -21.12
N GLU A 210 -12.02 -6.62 -21.69
CA GLU A 210 -11.48 -5.89 -22.85
C GLU A 210 -10.09 -5.29 -22.59
N SER A 211 -9.84 -4.82 -21.38
CA SER A 211 -8.55 -4.29 -20.94
C SER A 211 -7.42 -5.33 -20.89
N ALA A 212 -7.72 -6.64 -20.94
CA ALA A 212 -6.72 -7.70 -20.87
C ALA A 212 -5.83 -7.75 -22.12
N PHE A 213 -6.36 -7.43 -23.31
CA PHE A 213 -5.64 -7.53 -24.59
C PHE A 213 -4.35 -6.69 -24.61
N GLY A 214 -4.41 -5.47 -24.07
CA GLY A 214 -3.24 -4.59 -23.96
C GLY A 214 -2.17 -5.19 -23.05
N ALA A 215 -2.58 -5.78 -21.93
CA ALA A 215 -1.68 -6.41 -20.97
C ALA A 215 -1.04 -7.69 -21.50
N VAL A 216 -1.76 -8.53 -22.24
CA VAL A 216 -1.20 -9.73 -22.89
C VAL A 216 -0.09 -9.37 -23.87
N THR A 217 -0.30 -8.32 -24.68
CA THR A 217 0.72 -7.87 -25.66
C THR A 217 2.02 -7.47 -24.97
N GLN A 218 1.93 -6.75 -23.84
CA GLN A 218 3.11 -6.36 -23.07
C GLN A 218 3.76 -7.55 -22.35
N LEU A 219 2.99 -8.50 -21.82
CA LEU A 219 3.54 -9.72 -21.22
C LEU A 219 4.35 -10.55 -22.22
N VAL A 220 3.90 -10.64 -23.48
CA VAL A 220 4.68 -11.31 -24.54
C VAL A 220 6.00 -10.59 -24.82
N ALA A 221 6.02 -9.25 -24.75
CA ALA A 221 7.25 -8.49 -24.88
C ALA A 221 8.21 -8.74 -23.70
N VAL A 222 7.70 -8.71 -22.46
CA VAL A 222 8.48 -9.04 -21.25
C VAL A 222 9.01 -10.47 -21.30
N LEU A 223 8.23 -11.45 -21.77
CA LEU A 223 8.70 -12.83 -21.92
C LEU A 223 9.93 -12.93 -22.86
N ARG A 224 9.96 -12.12 -23.93
CA ARG A 224 11.05 -12.12 -24.91
C ARG A 224 12.27 -11.33 -24.44
N LEU A 225 12.03 -10.16 -23.84
CA LEU A 225 13.06 -9.15 -23.63
C LEU A 225 13.35 -8.87 -22.14
N GLY A 226 12.40 -9.13 -21.25
CA GLY A 226 12.41 -8.84 -19.80
C GLY A 226 13.56 -9.47 -19.01
N GLY A 227 13.65 -9.15 -17.72
CA GLY A 227 14.64 -9.73 -16.80
C GLY A 227 14.33 -11.20 -16.48
N ARG A 228 15.27 -11.95 -15.90
CA ARG A 228 15.07 -13.38 -15.58
C ARG A 228 13.81 -13.61 -14.72
N GLY A 229 13.62 -12.78 -13.68
CA GLY A 229 12.42 -12.84 -12.82
C GLY A 229 11.14 -12.49 -13.57
N ALA A 230 11.14 -11.35 -14.26
CA ALA A 230 9.99 -10.88 -15.02
C ALA A 230 9.56 -11.87 -16.12
N ARG A 231 10.51 -12.52 -16.82
CA ARG A 231 10.20 -13.57 -17.81
C ARG A 231 9.47 -14.76 -17.21
N PHE A 232 9.92 -15.23 -16.04
CA PHE A 232 9.26 -16.35 -15.35
C PHE A 232 7.84 -15.97 -14.95
N SER A 233 7.65 -14.79 -14.35
CA SER A 233 6.33 -14.28 -13.98
C SER A 233 5.43 -14.07 -15.20
N ALA A 234 5.97 -13.57 -16.31
CA ALA A 234 5.25 -13.39 -17.57
C ALA A 234 4.82 -14.73 -18.17
N ALA A 235 5.68 -15.74 -18.16
CA ALA A 235 5.33 -17.09 -18.59
C ALA A 235 4.17 -17.66 -17.77
N LYS A 236 4.22 -17.52 -16.44
CA LYS A 236 3.15 -17.98 -15.53
C LYS A 236 1.84 -17.21 -15.74
N ALA A 237 1.92 -15.90 -15.98
CA ALA A 237 0.75 -15.07 -16.27
C ALA A 237 0.07 -15.50 -17.58
N LEU A 238 0.86 -15.75 -18.63
CA LEU A 238 0.37 -16.24 -19.92
C LEU A 238 -0.16 -17.67 -19.81
N GLU A 239 0.51 -18.56 -19.08
CA GLU A 239 0.00 -19.91 -18.79
C GLU A 239 -1.37 -19.84 -18.12
N SER A 240 -1.54 -18.99 -17.11
CA SER A 240 -2.82 -18.80 -16.40
C SER A 240 -3.91 -18.30 -17.36
N LEU A 241 -3.57 -17.36 -18.25
CA LEU A 241 -4.47 -16.84 -19.27
C LEU A 241 -4.91 -17.90 -20.30
N PHE A 242 -4.01 -18.79 -20.73
CA PHE A 242 -4.35 -19.85 -21.71
C PHE A 242 -4.94 -21.12 -21.08
N SER A 243 -4.76 -21.31 -19.78
CA SER A 243 -5.31 -22.47 -19.05
C SER A 243 -6.69 -22.20 -18.44
N SER A 244 -7.17 -20.95 -18.51
CA SER A 244 -8.48 -20.53 -17.97
C SER A 244 -9.64 -20.70 -18.97
N ASP A 245 -9.46 -21.54 -19.99
CA ASP A 245 -10.49 -21.97 -20.96
C ASP A 245 -11.61 -22.80 -20.29
#